data_AF-A0A8J7HLJ0-F1
#
_entry.id   AF-A0A8J7HLJ0-F1
#
_cell.length_a   1.000
_cell.length_b   1.000
_cell.length_c   1.000
_cell.angle_alpha   90.00
_cell.angle_beta   90.00
_cell.angle_gamma   90.00
#
_symmetry.space_group_name_H-M   'P 1'
#
loop_
_entity.id
_entity.type
_entity.pdbx_description
1 polymer ?
#
loop_
_entity_poly.entity_id
_entity_poly.type
_entity_poly.pdbx_seq_one_letter_code
_entity_poly.pdbx_strand_id
1 'polypeptide(L)'
;VKADFATQDAALELQKQQELEQERIRQQQIKAKQLEALKKQAKEWLEKLDPFSPEGLWFERFSESYPSKLEAAIEYLQNNE
;
A
#
# COMPACT_ATOMS: atom_id res chain seq x y z
N VAL A 1 47.06 -0.59 -17.50
CA VAL A 1 45.81 -0.13 -18.16
C VAL A 1 44.60 -1.04 -17.89
N LYS A 2 44.73 -2.37 -17.75
CA LYS A 2 43.58 -3.28 -17.52
C LYS A 2 42.90 -3.19 -16.13
N ALA A 3 43.62 -2.77 -15.09
CA ALA A 3 43.09 -2.69 -13.71
C ALA A 3 42.10 -1.52 -13.49
N ASP A 4 42.19 -0.47 -14.31
CA ASP A 4 41.35 0.72 -14.19
C ASP A 4 39.91 0.42 -14.63
N PHE A 5 39.74 -0.33 -15.72
CA PHE A 5 38.43 -0.73 -16.25
C PHE A 5 37.65 -1.64 -15.30
N ALA A 6 38.31 -2.61 -14.65
CA ALA A 6 37.64 -3.50 -13.70
C ALA A 6 37.13 -2.75 -12.44
N THR A 7 37.80 -1.67 -12.07
CA THR A 7 37.40 -0.82 -10.92
C THR A 7 36.25 0.11 -11.30
N GLN A 8 36.25 0.62 -12.54
CA GLN A 8 35.16 1.46 -13.06
C GLN A 8 33.86 0.66 -13.28
N ASP A 9 33.93 -0.57 -13.79
CA ASP A 9 32.76 -1.45 -13.95
C ASP A 9 32.11 -1.77 -12.61
N ALA A 10 32.91 -2.17 -11.60
CA ALA A 10 32.40 -2.47 -10.26
C ALA A 10 31.74 -1.25 -9.58
N ALA A 11 32.29 -0.05 -9.77
CA ALA A 11 31.70 1.18 -9.25
C ALA A 11 30.35 1.51 -9.94
N LEU A 12 30.26 1.28 -11.25
CA LEU A 12 29.03 1.51 -12.03
C LEU A 12 27.93 0.51 -11.65
N GLU A 13 28.30 -0.76 -11.44
CA GLU A 13 27.38 -1.81 -10.98
C GLU A 13 26.86 -1.52 -9.57
N LEU A 14 27.73 -1.05 -8.66
CA LEU A 14 27.34 -0.66 -7.31
C LEU A 14 26.37 0.53 -7.32
N GLN A 15 26.63 1.54 -8.16
CA GLN A 15 25.73 2.69 -8.31
C GLN A 15 24.35 2.26 -8.81
N LYS A 16 24.30 1.40 -9.84
CA LYS A 16 23.04 0.87 -10.36
C LYS A 16 22.27 0.08 -9.31
N GLN A 17 22.94 -0.72 -8.48
CA GLN A 17 22.28 -1.43 -7.39
C GLN A 17 21.71 -0.47 -6.34
N GLN A 18 22.46 0.58 -5.97
CA GLN A 18 21.99 1.58 -5.03
C GLN A 18 20.79 2.37 -5.56
N GLU A 19 20.79 2.75 -6.84
CA GLU A 19 19.64 3.41 -7.48
C GLU A 19 18.40 2.51 -7.50
N LEU A 20 18.57 1.23 -7.85
CA LEU A 20 17.47 0.28 -7.84
C LEU A 20 16.91 0.05 -6.43
N GLU A 21 17.77 0.01 -5.42
CA GLU A 21 17.35 -0.14 -4.03
C GLU A 21 16.62 1.12 -3.51
N GLN A 22 17.11 2.31 -3.84
CA GLN A 22 16.44 3.59 -3.56
C GLN A 22 15.06 3.66 -4.23
N GLU A 23 14.96 3.28 -5.50
CA GLU A 23 13.68 3.19 -6.22
C GLU A 23 12.72 2.24 -5.51
N ARG A 24 13.19 1.04 -5.13
CA ARG A 24 12.37 0.06 -4.39
C ARG A 24 11.91 0.58 -3.04
N ILE A 25 12.76 1.28 -2.29
CA ILE A 25 12.40 1.89 -1.01
C ILE A 25 11.33 2.97 -1.24
N ARG A 26 11.50 3.82 -2.26
CA ARG A 26 10.55 4.87 -2.60
C ARG A 26 9.18 4.30 -2.98
N GLN A 27 9.16 3.26 -3.80
CA GLN A 27 7.93 2.55 -4.18
C GLN A 27 7.24 1.92 -2.97
N GLN A 28 8.00 1.29 -2.06
CA GLN A 28 7.45 0.75 -0.82
C GLN A 28 6.88 1.84 0.09
N GLN A 29 7.55 2.98 0.22
CA GLN A 29 7.01 4.11 1.00
C GLN A 29 5.73 4.68 0.40
N ILE A 30 5.64 4.78 -0.92
CA ILE A 30 4.42 5.24 -1.60
C ILE A 30 3.27 4.26 -1.32
N LYS A 31 3.51 2.95 -1.48
CA LYS A 31 2.50 1.92 -1.19
C LYS A 31 2.08 1.91 0.28
N ALA A 32 3.03 2.08 1.20
CA ALA A 32 2.74 2.18 2.63
C ALA A 32 1.83 3.39 2.92
N LYS A 33 2.16 4.56 2.37
CA LYS A 33 1.33 5.77 2.52
C LYS A 33 -0.06 5.61 1.92
N GLN A 34 -0.18 4.95 0.76
CA GLN A 34 -1.49 4.66 0.15
C GLN A 34 -2.32 3.71 1.05
N LEU A 35 -1.72 2.65 1.57
CA LEU A 35 -2.37 1.75 2.52
C LEU A 35 -2.77 2.46 3.82
N GLU A 36 -1.93 3.34 4.35
CA GLU A 36 -2.26 4.13 5.54
C GLU A 36 -3.41 5.11 5.27
N ALA A 37 -3.41 5.77 4.10
CA ALA A 37 -4.50 6.64 3.68
C ALA A 37 -5.81 5.86 3.53
N LEU A 38 -5.79 4.70 2.85
CA LEU A 38 -6.94 3.81 2.72
C LEU A 38 -7.44 3.31 4.07
N LYS A 39 -6.53 2.90 4.98
CA LYS A 39 -6.88 2.51 6.36
C LYS A 39 -7.58 3.64 7.09
N LYS A 40 -7.08 4.87 6.95
CA LYS A 40 -7.67 6.04 7.58
C LYS A 40 -9.05 6.35 6.99
N GLN A 41 -9.18 6.35 5.67
CA GLN A 41 -10.46 6.55 4.98
C GLN A 41 -11.46 5.46 5.35
N ALA A 42 -11.04 4.19 5.43
CA ALA A 42 -11.87 3.06 5.85
C ALA A 42 -12.36 3.25 7.28
N LYS A 43 -11.49 3.69 8.19
CA LYS A 43 -11.87 3.98 9.56
C LYS A 43 -12.87 5.14 9.64
N GLU A 44 -12.60 6.25 8.96
CA GLU A 44 -13.51 7.40 8.91
C GLU A 44 -14.85 7.06 8.26
N TRP A 45 -14.85 6.20 7.24
CA TRP A 45 -16.06 5.70 6.60
C TRP A 45 -16.85 4.81 7.54
N LEU A 46 -16.21 3.87 8.24
CA LEU A 46 -16.85 3.04 9.26
C LEU A 46 -17.44 3.85 10.42
N GLU A 47 -16.78 4.93 10.84
CA GLU A 47 -17.30 5.82 11.89
C GLU A 47 -18.53 6.61 11.42
N LYS A 48 -18.62 6.91 10.12
CA LYS A 48 -19.78 7.58 9.51
C LYS A 48 -20.88 6.61 9.06
N LEU A 49 -20.52 5.34 8.86
CA LEU A 49 -21.42 4.31 8.40
C LEU A 49 -22.44 4.02 9.50
N ASP A 50 -23.70 4.35 9.21
CA ASP A 50 -24.78 4.03 10.12
C ASP A 50 -25.12 2.53 10.00
N PRO A 51 -25.07 1.76 11.11
CA PRO A 51 -25.29 0.32 11.08
C PRO A 51 -26.72 -0.09 10.73
N PHE A 52 -27.70 0.83 10.83
CA PHE A 52 -29.09 0.59 10.47
C PHE A 52 -29.42 1.09 9.06
N SER A 53 -28.50 1.78 8.39
CA SER A 53 -28.64 2.13 6.98
C SER A 53 -28.58 0.88 6.08
N PRO A 54 -29.16 0.94 4.88
CA PRO A 54 -29.06 -0.16 3.91
C PRO A 54 -27.60 -0.51 3.58
N GLU A 55 -26.71 0.49 3.51
CA GLU A 55 -25.26 0.29 3.32
C GLU A 55 -24.60 -0.35 4.54
N GLY A 56 -24.97 0.04 5.77
CA GLY A 56 -24.46 -0.56 6.99
C GLY A 56 -24.84 -2.03 7.14
N LEU A 57 -26.10 -2.36 6.87
CA LEU A 57 -26.61 -3.74 6.89
C LEU A 57 -25.95 -4.60 5.81
N TRP A 58 -25.78 -4.06 4.60
CA TRP A 58 -25.04 -4.74 3.54
C TRP A 58 -23.57 -4.94 3.93
N PHE A 59 -22.94 -3.91 4.48
CA PHE A 59 -21.54 -3.96 4.89
C PHE A 59 -21.30 -4.94 6.04
N GLU A 60 -22.25 -5.09 6.97
CA GLU A 60 -22.17 -6.13 8.00
C GLU A 60 -22.00 -7.51 7.36
N ARG A 61 -22.86 -7.86 6.39
CA ARG A 61 -22.78 -9.12 5.64
C ARG A 61 -21.50 -9.27 4.84
N PHE A 62 -21.08 -8.20 4.18
CA PHE A 62 -19.82 -8.18 3.43
C PHE A 62 -18.63 -8.42 4.36
N SER A 63 -18.61 -7.76 5.52
CA SER A 63 -17.53 -7.86 6.50
C SER A 63 -17.45 -9.21 7.22
N GLU A 64 -18.50 -10.04 7.19
CA GLU A 64 -18.47 -11.40 7.76
C GLU A 64 -17.41 -12.29 7.09
N SER A 65 -17.07 -12.02 5.82
CA SER A 65 -16.04 -12.78 5.09
C SER A 65 -14.61 -12.33 5.40
N TYR A 66 -14.46 -11.22 6.12
CA TYR A 66 -13.17 -10.62 6.44
C TYR A 66 -12.85 -10.79 7.92
N PRO A 67 -11.57 -10.89 8.29
CA PRO A 67 -11.16 -10.99 9.69
C PRO A 67 -11.49 -9.74 10.52
N SER A 68 -11.76 -8.60 9.89
CA SER A 68 -12.12 -7.36 10.57
C SER A 68 -12.93 -6.43 9.67
N LYS A 69 -13.86 -5.67 10.27
CA LYS A 69 -14.63 -4.61 9.57
C LYS A 69 -13.70 -3.60 8.90
N LEU A 70 -12.55 -3.30 9.52
CA LEU A 70 -11.57 -2.40 8.91
C LEU A 70 -11.01 -2.95 7.59
N GLU A 71 -10.71 -4.25 7.51
CA GLU A 71 -10.19 -4.86 6.27
C GLU A 71 -11.25 -4.90 5.17
N ALA A 72 -12.49 -5.24 5.53
CA ALA A 72 -13.62 -5.15 4.61
C ALA A 72 -13.81 -3.70 4.10
N ALA A 73 -13.74 -2.70 4.98
CA ALA A 73 -13.91 -1.31 4.58
C ALA A 73 -12.77 -0.82 3.66
N ILE A 74 -11.54 -1.27 3.88
CA ILE A 74 -10.41 -0.98 2.99
C ILE A 74 -10.67 -1.58 1.61
N GLU A 75 -11.06 -2.84 1.54
CA GLU A 75 -11.36 -3.53 0.27
C GLU A 75 -12.55 -2.90 -0.46
N TYR A 76 -13.60 -2.52 0.27
CA TYR A 76 -14.75 -1.84 -0.30
C TYR A 76 -14.37 -0.49 -0.90
N LEU A 77 -13.62 0.33 -0.14
CA LEU A 77 -13.19 1.65 -0.60
C LEU A 77 -12.18 1.56 -1.75
N GLN A 78 -11.30 0.56 -1.75
CA GLN A 78 -10.35 0.33 -2.83
C GLN A 78 -11.05 -0.09 -4.14
N ASN A 79 -12.19 -0.79 -4.06
CA ASN A 79 -12.98 -1.18 -5.24
C ASN A 79 -14.06 -0.17 -5.64
N ASN A 80 -14.28 0.91 -4.87
CA ASN A 80 -15.30 1.94 -5.13
C ASN A 80 -14.73 3.28 -5.65
N GLU A 81 -13.45 3.35 -6.02
CA GLU A 81 -12.87 4.49 -6.75
C GLU A 81 -13.26 4.51 -8.24
#